data_AF-A0A2J8RS51-F1
#
_entry.id   AF-A0A2J8RS51-F1
#
_cell.length_a   1.000
_cell.length_b   1.000
_cell.length_c   1.000
_cell.angle_alpha   90.00
_cell.angle_beta   90.00
_cell.angle_gamma   90.00
#
_symmetry.space_group_name_H-M   'P 1'
#
loop_
_entity.id
_entity.type
_entity.pdbx_description
1 polymer ?
#
loop_
_entity_poly.entity_id
_entity_poly.type
_entity_poly.pdbx_seq_one_letter_code
_entity_poly.pdbx_strand_id
1 'polypeptide(L)' 'ATAETQHIADQVHVGDEDFVHLRVFQSLPHENKPLTLSNYQTNKAKHDELTYF' A
#
# COMPACT_ATOMS: atom_id res chain seq x y z
N ALA A 1 21.17 3.70 12.99
CA ALA A 1 19.71 3.79 12.82
C ALA A 1 19.42 3.46 11.37
N THR A 2 19.14 2.20 11.07
CA THR A 2 18.84 1.75 9.70
C THR A 2 17.47 2.31 9.37
N ALA A 3 17.39 3.23 8.40
CA ALA A 3 16.12 3.78 7.96
C ALA A 3 15.30 2.66 7.31
N GLU A 4 14.35 2.11 8.06
CA GLU A 4 13.29 1.28 7.54
C GLU A 4 12.37 2.19 6.73
N THR A 5 12.39 2.06 5.40
CA THR A 5 11.46 2.80 4.54
C THR A 5 10.05 2.28 4.81
N GLN A 6 9.27 3.04 5.58
CA GLN A 6 7.87 2.76 5.83
C GLN A 6 7.01 3.27 4.67
N HIS A 7 6.31 2.30 4.05
CA HIS A 7 4.97 2.40 3.48
C HIS A 7 4.75 3.28 2.25
N ILE A 8 4.64 2.61 1.11
CA ILE A 8 3.88 3.13 -0.02
C ILE A 8 2.47 2.58 0.13
N ALA A 9 1.51 3.48 0.28
CA ALA A 9 0.11 3.11 0.28
C ALA A 9 -0.47 3.62 -1.04
N ASP A 10 -0.62 2.69 -1.97
CA ASP A 10 -1.08 2.97 -3.31
C ASP A 10 -2.59 2.83 -3.36
N GLN A 11 -3.28 3.91 -3.69
CA GLN A 11 -4.68 3.88 -4.07
C GLN A 11 -4.78 3.38 -5.51
N VAL A 12 -5.24 2.14 -5.69
CA VAL A 12 -5.40 1.53 -7.02
C VAL A 12 -6.85 1.65 -7.46
N HIS A 13 -7.06 2.26 -8.62
CA HIS A 13 -8.36 2.32 -9.28
C HIS A 13 -8.65 0.99 -9.99
N VAL A 14 -9.77 0.34 -9.63
CA VAL A 14 -10.13 -0.99 -10.16
C VAL A 14 -11.29 -0.97 -11.17
N GLY A 15 -11.81 0.21 -11.50
CA GLY A 15 -12.96 0.43 -12.38
C GLY A 15 -14.10 1.15 -11.65
N ASP A 16 -15.00 1.78 -12.41
CA ASP A 16 -16.14 2.59 -11.90
C ASP A 16 -15.71 3.69 -10.89
N GLU A 17 -16.30 3.73 -9.69
CA GLU A 17 -15.90 4.63 -8.59
C GLU A 17 -15.20 3.87 -7.44
N ASP A 18 -14.78 2.62 -7.70
CA ASP A 18 -14.21 1.73 -6.70
C ASP A 18 -12.69 1.80 -6.64
N PHE A 19 -12.18 1.88 -5.41
CA PHE A 19 -10.76 1.93 -5.10
C PHE A 19 -10.38 0.84 -4.12
N VAL A 20 -9.15 0.37 -4.26
CA VAL A 20 -8.50 -0.52 -3.31
C VAL A 20 -7.29 0.19 -2.74
N HIS A 21 -7.18 0.27 -1.42
CA HIS A 21 -5.97 0.74 -0.75
C HIS A 21 -5.08 -0.46 -0.48
N LEU A 22 -3.87 -0.47 -1.03
CA LEU A 22 -2.89 -1.52 -0.80
C LEU A 22 -1.84 -1.05 0.19
N ARG A 23 -1.52 -1.88 1.18
CA ARG A 23 -0.36 -1.70 2.06
C ARG A 23 0.68 -2.72 1.68
N VAL A 24 1.76 -2.26 1.07
CA VAL A 24 2.90 -3.10 0.67
C VAL A 24 4.10 -2.87 1.58
N PHE A 25 4.79 -3.96 1.88
CA PHE A 25 6.08 -3.94 2.54
C PHE A 25 7.17 -4.15 1.50
N GLN A 26 8.07 -3.16 1.40
CA GLN A 26 9.30 -3.27 0.66
C GLN A 26 10.43 -3.57 1.66
N SER A 27 11.08 -4.71 1.46
CA SER A 27 12.28 -5.05 2.24
C SER A 27 13.44 -4.11 1.90
N LEU A 28 14.45 -4.05 2.76
CA LEU A 28 15.60 -3.18 2.52
C LEU A 28 16.28 -3.55 1.19
N PRO A 29 16.91 -2.58 0.49
CA PRO A 29 17.46 -2.81 -0.85
C PRO A 29 18.45 -3.99 -0.95
N HIS A 30 19.17 -4.27 0.15
CA HIS A 30 20.15 -5.36 0.21
C HIS A 30 19.53 -6.74 0.50
N GLU A 31 18.28 -6.79 0.98
CA GLU A 31 17.61 -8.06 1.26
C GLU A 31 17.14 -8.76 -0.01
N ASN A 32 17.02 -8.02 -1.12
CA ASN A 32 16.61 -8.54 -2.44
C ASN A 32 15.36 -9.43 -2.37
N LYS A 33 14.42 -9.05 -1.49
CA LYS A 33 13.13 -9.73 -1.32
C LYS A 33 12.08 -9.02 -2.17
N PRO A 34 11.09 -9.76 -2.69
CA PRO A 34 9.98 -9.18 -3.42
C PRO A 34 9.13 -8.27 -2.51
N LEU A 35 8.44 -7.32 -3.13
CA LEU A 35 7.35 -6.57 -2.47
C LEU A 35 6.31 -7.56 -1.93
N THR A 36 5.90 -7.35 -0.69
CA THR A 36 4.92 -8.21 -0.03
C THR A 36 3.67 -7.40 0.29
N LEU A 37 2.50 -7.85 -0.15
CA LEU A 37 1.23 -7.26 0.28
C LEU A 37 1.00 -7.60 1.75
N SER A 38 0.97 -6.60 2.62
CA SER A 38 0.77 -6.77 4.05
C SER A 38 -0.68 -6.59 4.47
N ASN A 39 -1.42 -5.68 3.81
CA ASN A 39 -2.84 -5.45 4.07
C ASN A 39 -3.52 -4.82 2.84
N TYR A 40 -4.85 -4.92 2.75
CA TYR A 40 -5.64 -4.23 1.73
C TYR A 40 -7.04 -3.85 2.24
N GLN A 41 -7.60 -2.77 1.71
CA GLN A 41 -9.00 -2.38 1.92
C GLN A 41 -9.70 -2.22 0.57
N THR A 42 -10.90 -2.78 0.44
CA THR A 42 -11.73 -2.69 -0.78
C THR A 42 -12.91 -1.74 -0.59
N ASN A 43 -13.67 -1.47 -1.66
CA ASN A 43 -14.86 -0.61 -1.64
C ASN A 43 -14.59 0.81 -1.11
N LYS A 44 -13.39 1.34 -1.38
CA LYS A 44 -13.03 2.71 -1.03
C LYS A 44 -13.52 3.64 -2.13
N ALA A 45 -14.00 4.82 -1.77
CA ALA A 45 -14.36 5.85 -2.74
C ALA A 45 -13.14 6.72 -3.07
N LYS A 46 -13.17 7.44 -4.21
CA LYS A 46 -12.09 8.36 -4.62
C LYS A 46 -11.70 9.37 -3.53
N HIS A 47 -12.69 9.78 -2.74
CA HIS A 47 -12.57 10.81 -1.71
C HIS A 47 -12.19 10.25 -0.34
N ASP A 48 -12.03 8.93 -0.19
CA ASP A 48 -11.59 8.36 1.07
C ASP A 48 -10.13 8.70 1.33
N GLU A 49 -9.87 9.35 2.47
CA GLU A 49 -8.49 9.58 2.90
C GLU A 49 -7.76 8.25 3.09
N LEU A 50 -6.53 8.21 2.60
CA LEU A 50 -5.65 7.09 2.82
C LEU A 50 -5.09 7.19 4.25
N THR A 51 -5.72 6.48 5.17
CA THR A 51 -5.29 6.38 6.57
C THR A 51 -4.40 5.15 6.78
N TYR A 52 -3.59 5.16 7.83
CA TYR A 52 -2.79 3.98 8.19
C TYR A 52 -3.70 2.87 8.74
N PHE A 53 -3.60 1.66 8.16
CA PHE A 53 -4.37 0.46 8.54
C PHE A 53 -3.51 -0.80 8.51
#